data_AF-A0A4Q3S115-F1
#
_entry.id   AF-A0A4Q3S115-F1
#
_cell.length_a   1.000
_cell.length_b   1.000
_cell.length_c   1.000
_cell.angle_alpha   90.00
_cell.angle_beta   90.00
_cell.angle_gamma   90.00
#
_symmetry.space_group_name_H-M   'P 1'
#
loop_
_entity.id
_entity.type
_entity.pdbx_description
1 polymer ?
#
loop_
_entity_poly.entity_id
_entity_poly.type
_entity_poly.pdbx_seq_one_letter_code
_entity_poly.pdbx_strand_id
1 'polypeptide(L)'
;MEMLIPIAFFAMIAAICIVPGWLKSRERSEMQNTLRAAIDKGQPMPPEVIDALTKNVKQPSSALSDLRTGVIWIAIGIGIGVFGYFVSYEADEAFRPMLGIGAIPVIIGATFVILSFFNPNKGKPV
;
A
#
# COMPACT_ATOMS: atom_id res chain seq x y z
N MET A 1 -2.72 35.35 -1.90
CA MET A 1 -1.98 34.26 -2.59
C MET A 1 -1.42 33.21 -1.63
N GLU A 2 -1.57 33.35 -0.31
CA GLU A 2 -0.95 32.45 0.69
C GLU A 2 -1.69 31.12 0.89
N MET A 3 -2.99 31.05 0.59
CA MET A 3 -3.82 29.83 0.70
C MET A 3 -3.51 28.75 -0.36
N LEU A 4 -2.78 29.08 -1.42
CA LEU A 4 -2.51 28.16 -2.53
C LEU A 4 -1.34 27.21 -2.21
N ILE A 5 -0.43 27.64 -1.31
CA ILE A 5 0.77 26.89 -0.93
C ILE A 5 0.42 25.61 -0.13
N PRO A 6 -0.45 25.64 0.89
CA PRO A 6 -0.84 24.42 1.61
C PRO A 6 -1.59 23.44 0.70
N ILE A 7 -2.49 23.96 -0.15
CA ILE A 7 -3.29 23.13 -1.07
C ILE A 7 -2.40 22.39 -2.06
N ALA A 8 -1.40 23.06 -2.63
CA ALA A 8 -0.44 22.43 -3.54
C ALA A 8 0.39 21.34 -2.84
N PHE A 9 0.77 21.55 -1.58
CA PHE A 9 1.49 20.56 -0.77
C PHE A 9 0.65 19.30 -0.52
N PHE A 10 -0.61 19.44 -0.10
CA PHE A 10 -1.51 18.30 0.10
C PHE A 10 -1.85 17.59 -1.22
N ALA A 11 -2.02 18.34 -2.31
CA ALA A 11 -2.28 17.78 -3.64
C ALA A 11 -1.08 16.95 -4.15
N MET A 12 0.15 17.38 -3.88
CA MET A 12 1.36 16.63 -4.22
C MET A 12 1.42 15.29 -3.46
N ILE A 13 1.12 15.30 -2.15
CA ILE A 13 1.08 14.07 -1.34
C ILE A 13 -0.01 13.12 -1.84
N ALA A 14 -1.21 13.63 -2.13
CA ALA A 14 -2.30 12.84 -2.68
C ALA A 14 -1.94 12.21 -4.04
N ALA A 15 -1.29 12.97 -4.92
CA ALA A 15 -0.81 12.47 -6.20
C ALA A 15 0.18 11.31 -6.04
N ILE A 16 1.15 11.43 -5.12
CA ILE A 16 2.16 10.38 -4.86
C ILE A 16 1.52 9.09 -4.35
N CYS A 17 0.44 9.17 -3.57
CA CYS A 17 -0.27 7.97 -3.09
C CYS A 17 -1.17 7.33 -4.16
N ILE A 18 -1.86 8.13 -4.97
CA ILE A 18 -2.88 7.65 -5.93
C ILE A 18 -2.24 7.12 -7.22
N VAL A 19 -1.23 7.82 -7.75
CA VAL A 19 -0.55 7.49 -9.02
C VAL A 19 -0.01 6.05 -9.08
N PRO A 20 0.76 5.55 -8.09
CA PRO A 20 1.28 4.18 -8.14
C PRO A 20 0.17 3.13 -8.05
N GLY A 21 -0.93 3.41 -7.34
CA GLY A 21 -2.09 2.53 -7.29
C GLY A 21 -2.81 2.44 -8.64
N TRP A 22 -2.97 3.58 -9.31
CA TRP A 22 -3.61 3.66 -10.62
C TRP A 22 -2.77 3.00 -11.73
N LEU A 23 -1.45 3.23 -11.75
CA LEU A 23 -0.53 2.60 -12.70
C LEU A 23 -0.53 1.07 -12.55
N LYS A 24 -0.41 0.57 -11.31
CA LYS A 24 -0.43 -0.86 -11.02
C LYS A 24 -1.77 -1.53 -11.38
N SER A 25 -2.87 -0.80 -11.26
CA SER A 25 -4.19 -1.28 -11.69
C SER A 25 -4.31 -1.37 -13.21
N ARG A 26 -3.72 -0.42 -13.96
CA ARG A 26 -3.72 -0.44 -15.44
C ARG A 26 -2.91 -1.60 -16.00
N GLU A 27 -1.70 -1.82 -15.48
CA GLU A 27 -0.83 -2.93 -15.91
C GLU A 27 -1.52 -4.29 -15.76
N ARG A 28 -2.28 -4.47 -14.66
CA ARG A 28 -3.01 -5.71 -14.40
C ARG A 28 -4.17 -5.94 -15.36
N SER A 29 -4.87 -4.87 -15.76
CA SER A 29 -5.95 -4.94 -16.75
C SER A 29 -5.44 -5.19 -18.17
N GLU A 30 -4.32 -4.56 -18.56
CA GLU A 30 -3.73 -4.75 -19.89
C GLU A 30 -3.19 -6.18 -20.09
N MET A 31 -2.60 -6.80 -19.06
CA MET A 31 -2.23 -8.22 -19.09
C MET A 31 -3.43 -9.15 -19.31
N GLN A 32 -4.56 -8.89 -18.65
CA GLN A 32 -5.77 -9.72 -18.79
C GLN A 32 -6.38 -9.62 -20.19
N ASN A 33 -6.28 -8.47 -20.85
CA ASN A 33 -6.81 -8.26 -22.20
C ASN A 33 -5.98 -9.01 -23.26
N THR A 34 -4.65 -8.99 -23.15
CA THR A 34 -3.77 -9.76 -24.05
C THR A 34 -3.97 -11.26 -23.86
N LEU A 35 -4.21 -11.73 -22.64
CA LEU A 35 -4.49 -13.14 -22.36
C LEU A 35 -5.84 -13.59 -22.92
N ARG A 36 -6.89 -12.75 -22.83
CA ARG A 36 -8.19 -13.05 -23.49
C ARG A 36 -8.04 -13.11 -25.01
N ALA A 37 -7.29 -12.19 -25.60
CA ALA A 37 -6.99 -12.20 -27.04
C ALA A 37 -6.16 -13.41 -27.49
N ALA A 38 -5.35 -14.00 -26.60
CA ALA A 38 -4.59 -15.23 -26.86
C ALA A 38 -5.45 -16.50 -26.73
N ILE A 39 -6.42 -16.52 -25.80
CA ILE A 39 -7.39 -17.61 -25.62
C ILE A 39 -8.34 -17.69 -26.82
N ASP A 40 -8.86 -16.55 -27.30
CA ASP A 40 -9.79 -16.49 -28.44
C ASP A 40 -9.15 -16.90 -29.77
N LYS A 41 -7.81 -16.86 -29.88
CA LYS A 41 -7.06 -17.27 -31.08
C LYS A 41 -6.72 -18.77 -31.14
N GLY A 42 -7.18 -19.58 -30.18
CA GLY A 42 -7.11 -21.05 -30.26
C GLY A 42 -5.68 -21.64 -30.21
N GLN A 43 -4.71 -20.88 -29.71
CA GLN A 43 -3.32 -21.34 -29.60
C GLN A 43 -3.22 -22.31 -28.40
N PRO A 44 -2.73 -23.55 -28.56
CA PRO A 44 -2.58 -24.48 -27.45
C PRO A 44 -1.59 -23.89 -26.45
N MET A 45 -2.11 -23.51 -25.28
CA MET A 45 -1.34 -22.84 -24.24
C MET A 45 -0.15 -23.71 -23.80
N PRO A 46 1.10 -23.24 -23.94
CA PRO A 46 2.26 -23.90 -23.37
C PRO A 46 2.03 -24.10 -21.85
N PRO A 47 2.32 -25.28 -21.29
CA PRO A 47 2.12 -25.59 -19.86
C PRO A 47 2.74 -24.55 -18.92
N GLU A 48 3.81 -23.88 -19.38
CA GLU A 48 4.53 -22.83 -18.69
C GLU A 48 3.65 -21.61 -18.33
N VAL A 49 2.66 -21.28 -19.17
CA VAL A 49 1.75 -20.15 -18.91
C VAL A 49 0.66 -20.53 -17.91
N ILE A 50 0.19 -21.78 -17.93
CA ILE A 50 -0.76 -22.31 -16.92
C ILE A 50 -0.09 -22.34 -15.55
N ASP A 51 1.18 -22.71 -15.49
CA ASP A 51 1.94 -22.76 -14.24
C ASP A 51 2.26 -21.36 -13.72
N ALA A 52 2.61 -20.40 -14.60
CA ALA A 52 2.76 -18.99 -14.24
C ALA A 52 1.45 -18.34 -13.76
N LEU A 53 0.30 -18.75 -14.31
CA LEU A 53 -1.02 -18.31 -13.86
C LEU A 53 -1.37 -18.92 -12.50
N THR A 54 -1.13 -20.21 -12.30
CA THR A 54 -1.41 -20.91 -11.03
C THR A 54 -0.51 -20.41 -9.90
N LYS A 55 0.77 -20.11 -10.20
CA LYS A 55 1.75 -19.58 -9.23
C LYS A 55 1.52 -18.10 -8.89
N ASN A 56 0.87 -17.33 -9.76
CA ASN A 56 0.49 -15.92 -9.53
C ASN A 56 -0.83 -15.73 -8.75
N VAL A 57 -1.61 -16.80 -8.49
CA VAL A 57 -2.94 -16.67 -7.87
C VAL A 57 -2.87 -16.27 -6.38
N LYS A 58 -1.82 -16.62 -5.66
CA LYS A 58 -1.64 -16.19 -4.27
C LYS A 58 -0.23 -16.52 -3.83
N GLN A 59 0.74 -15.63 -4.07
CA GLN A 59 1.92 -15.64 -3.22
C GLN A 59 1.39 -15.42 -1.79
N PRO A 60 1.47 -16.41 -0.88
CA PRO A 60 1.07 -16.18 0.50
C PRO A 60 1.85 -14.98 1.01
N SER A 61 1.20 -14.06 1.73
CA SER A 61 1.93 -12.91 2.28
C SER A 61 3.12 -13.46 3.06
N SER A 62 4.31 -13.19 2.52
CA SER A 62 5.54 -13.53 3.23
C SER A 62 5.54 -12.71 4.51
N ALA A 63 6.05 -13.26 5.61
CA ALA A 63 6.16 -12.52 6.88
C ALA A 63 6.84 -11.15 6.67
N LEU A 64 7.76 -11.03 5.70
CA LEU A 64 8.40 -9.77 5.31
C LEU A 64 7.44 -8.77 4.65
N SER A 65 6.45 -9.24 3.89
CA SER A 65 5.44 -8.37 3.28
C SER A 65 4.46 -7.81 4.30
N ASP A 66 4.09 -8.61 5.31
CA ASP A 66 3.26 -8.16 6.44
C ASP A 66 4.03 -7.21 7.35
N LEU A 67 5.32 -7.48 7.60
CA LEU A 67 6.21 -6.58 8.35
C LEU A 67 6.31 -5.21 7.67
N ARG A 68 6.58 -5.21 6.36
CA ARG A 68 6.70 -3.98 5.58
C ARG A 68 5.40 -3.19 5.62
N THR A 69 4.27 -3.87 5.45
CA THR A 69 2.95 -3.23 5.51
C THR A 69 2.72 -2.62 6.89
N GLY A 70 3.03 -3.35 7.97
CA GLY A 70 2.91 -2.84 9.33
C GLY A 70 3.81 -1.63 9.62
N VAL A 71 5.07 -1.68 9.23
CA VAL A 71 6.02 -0.56 9.40
C VAL A 71 5.57 0.69 8.63
N ILE A 72 5.05 0.53 7.41
CA ILE A 72 4.52 1.65 6.62
C ILE A 72 3.33 2.30 7.35
N TRP A 73 2.41 1.50 7.89
CA TRP A 73 1.25 2.00 8.63
C TRP A 73 1.64 2.73 9.92
N ILE A 74 2.64 2.24 10.67
CA ILE A 74 3.18 2.93 11.84
C ILE A 74 3.81 4.28 11.42
N ALA A 75 4.61 4.28 10.35
CA ALA A 75 5.27 5.50 9.86
C ALA A 75 4.25 6.56 9.43
N ILE A 76 3.14 6.18 8.80
CA ILE A 76 2.04 7.09 8.45
C ILE A 76 1.43 7.70 9.71
N GLY A 77 1.13 6.90 10.73
CA GLY A 77 0.52 7.40 11.96
C GLY A 77 1.43 8.34 12.76
N ILE A 78 2.73 8.04 12.82
CA ILE A 78 3.73 8.95 13.40
C ILE A 78 3.80 10.24 12.56
N GLY A 79 3.80 10.13 11.23
CA GLY A 79 3.80 11.28 10.32
C GLY A 79 2.60 12.21 10.55
N ILE A 80 1.41 11.67 10.78
CA ILE A 80 0.21 12.45 11.11
C ILE A 80 0.37 13.18 12.47
N GLY A 81 0.96 12.52 13.47
CA GLY A 81 1.24 13.15 14.77
C GLY A 81 2.25 14.29 14.68
N VAL A 82 3.35 14.08 13.93
CA VAL A 82 4.36 15.11 13.66
C VAL A 82 3.75 16.26 12.86
N PHE A 83 2.92 15.96 11.86
CA PHE A 83 2.19 16.96 11.11
C PHE A 83 1.28 17.80 12.02
N GLY A 84 0.51 17.15 12.91
CA GLY A 84 -0.31 17.83 13.90
C GLY A 84 0.48 18.72 14.85
N TYR A 85 1.70 18.34 15.22
CA TYR A 85 2.58 19.16 16.03
C TYR A 85 2.95 20.46 15.30
N PHE A 86 3.30 20.40 14.02
CA PHE A 86 3.59 21.60 13.24
C PHE A 86 2.34 22.46 13.01
N VAL A 87 1.17 21.85 12.81
CA VAL A 87 -0.09 22.59 12.66
C VAL A 87 -0.49 23.30 13.96
N SER A 88 -0.13 22.75 15.13
CA SER A 88 -0.44 23.41 16.40
C SER A 88 0.23 24.74 16.63
N TYR A 89 1.28 25.09 15.87
CA TYR A 89 1.85 26.44 15.91
C TYR A 89 0.90 27.52 15.37
N GLU A 90 -0.01 27.14 14.47
CA GLU A 90 -1.00 28.05 13.88
C GLU A 90 -2.40 27.84 14.49
N ALA A 91 -2.70 26.62 14.95
CA ALA A 91 -3.98 26.27 15.55
C ALA A 91 -3.78 25.34 16.76
N ASP A 92 -3.70 25.93 17.96
CA ASP A 92 -3.41 25.21 19.22
C ASP A 92 -4.29 23.97 19.47
N GLU A 93 -5.54 23.98 19.01
CA GLU A 93 -6.48 22.87 19.19
C GLU A 93 -6.30 21.73 18.17
N ALA A 94 -5.48 21.91 17.12
CA ALA A 94 -5.31 20.94 16.04
C ALA A 94 -4.48 19.71 16.44
N PHE A 95 -3.64 19.82 17.48
CA PHE A 95 -2.74 18.72 17.86
C PHE A 95 -3.48 17.48 18.35
N ARG A 96 -4.44 17.66 19.26
CA ARG A 96 -5.23 16.56 19.87
C ARG A 96 -6.03 15.75 18.84
N PRO A 97 -6.81 16.35 17.93
CA PRO A 97 -7.54 15.59 16.91
C PRO A 97 -6.59 14.92 15.92
N MET A 98 -5.46 15.55 15.55
CA MET A 98 -4.50 14.91 14.66
C MET A 98 -3.79 13.72 15.30
N LEU A 99 -3.43 13.78 16.58
CA LEU A 99 -2.96 12.59 17.31
C LEU A 99 -4.00 11.47 17.36
N GLY A 100 -5.29 11.80 17.54
CA GLY A 100 -6.37 10.83 17.50
C GLY A 100 -6.48 10.13 16.15
N ILE A 101 -6.41 10.89 15.05
CA ILE A 101 -6.42 10.34 13.69
C ILE A 101 -5.17 9.52 13.41
N GLY A 102 -4.00 9.95 13.90
CA GLY A 102 -2.73 9.24 13.75
C GLY A 102 -2.64 7.95 14.57
N ALA A 103 -3.38 7.83 15.68
CA ALA A 103 -3.38 6.62 16.50
C ALA A 103 -3.96 5.39 15.77
N ILE A 104 -4.97 5.60 14.91
CA ILE A 104 -5.60 4.53 14.13
C ILE A 104 -4.58 3.78 13.25
N PRO A 105 -3.83 4.45 12.35
CA PRO A 105 -2.82 3.79 11.54
C PRO A 105 -1.66 3.19 12.36
N VAL A 106 -1.28 3.79 13.50
CA VAL A 106 -0.28 3.18 14.39
C VAL A 106 -0.76 1.83 14.93
N ILE A 107 -2.02 1.74 15.39
CA ILE A 107 -2.57 0.49 15.93
C ILE A 107 -2.69 -0.58 14.84
N ILE A 108 -3.14 -0.19 13.64
CA ILE A 108 -3.19 -1.10 12.48
C ILE A 108 -1.79 -1.61 12.14
N GLY A 109 -0.81 -0.70 12.07
CA GLY A 109 0.57 -1.07 11.76
C GLY A 109 1.19 -1.96 12.83
N ALA A 110 0.95 -1.67 14.12
CA ALA A 110 1.38 -2.52 15.22
C ALA A 110 0.78 -3.94 15.12
N THR A 111 -0.50 -4.04 14.73
CA THR A 111 -1.16 -5.34 14.51
C THR A 111 -0.47 -6.14 13.40
N PHE A 112 -0.15 -5.51 12.27
CA PHE A 112 0.61 -6.16 11.19
C PHE A 112 2.02 -6.58 11.60
N VAL A 113 2.72 -5.75 12.40
CA VAL A 113 4.04 -6.09 12.93
C VAL A 113 3.95 -7.29 13.86
N ILE A 114 2.98 -7.31 14.78
CA ILE A 114 2.74 -8.43 15.70
C ILE A 114 2.43 -9.70 14.91
N LEU A 115 1.50 -9.62 13.95
CA LEU A 115 1.15 -10.77 13.09
C LEU A 115 2.36 -11.26 12.29
N SER A 116 3.23 -10.36 11.83
CA SER A 116 4.46 -10.73 11.13
C SER A 116 5.44 -11.53 12.02
N PHE A 117 5.56 -11.16 13.30
CA PHE A 117 6.37 -11.93 14.25
C PHE A 117 5.76 -13.29 14.60
N PHE A 118 4.42 -13.38 14.67
CA PHE A 118 3.73 -14.63 14.96
C PHE A 118 3.51 -15.52 13.74
N ASN A 119 3.65 -15.01 12.51
CA ASN A 119 3.47 -15.78 11.28
C ASN A 119 4.67 -16.72 11.06
N PRO A 120 4.53 -18.04 11.25
CA PRO A 120 5.64 -18.98 11.17
C PRO A 120 6.04 -19.33 9.73
N ASN A 121 5.58 -18.57 8.72
CA ASN A 121 5.89 -18.89 7.33
C ASN A 121 7.31 -18.44 6.96
N LYS A 122 8.30 -19.17 7.53
CA LYS A 122 9.57 -19.48 6.89
C LYS A 122 9.27 -20.24 5.60
N GLY A 123 8.76 -19.54 4.60
CA GLY A 123 8.79 -20.04 3.23
C GLY A 123 10.25 -20.15 2.85
N LYS A 124 10.82 -21.36 2.99
CA LYS A 124 12.10 -21.69 2.37
C LYS A 124 12.00 -21.24 0.91
N PRO A 125 12.99 -20.50 0.39
CA PRO A 125 13.03 -20.25 -1.04
C PRO A 125 13.12 -21.64 -1.70
N VAL A 126 12.10 -21.99 -2.47
CA VAL A 126 12.13 -23.11 -3.41
C VAL A 126 12.82 -22.63 -4.67
#